data_AF-A0A810P392-F1
#
_entry.id   AF-A0A810P392-F1
#
_cell.length_a   1.000
_cell.length_b   1.000
_cell.length_c   1.000
_cell.angle_alpha   90.00
_cell.angle_beta   90.00
_cell.angle_gamma   90.00
#
_symmetry.space_group_name_H-M   'P 1'
#
loop_
_entity.id
_entity.type
_entity.pdbx_description
1 polymer ?
#
loop_
_entity_poly.entity_id
_entity_poly.type
_entity_poly.pdbx_seq_one_letter_code
_entity_poly.pdbx_strand_id
1 'polypeptide(L)' 'MRELRFHLDGVPMRVTYWIAGDRRVILLTVFRKTRWRESREVARAQRALAACIAEAHTLDDEEVAR' A
#
# COMPACT_ATOMS: atom_id res chain seq x y z
N MET A 1 -3.58 8.32 3.38
CA MET A 1 -3.30 7.10 2.59
C MET A 1 -3.47 7.43 1.12
N ARG A 2 -2.60 6.90 0.24
CA ARG A 2 -2.60 7.16 -1.20
C ARG A 2 -2.95 5.89 -1.97
N GLU A 3 -3.28 6.03 -3.25
CA GLU A 3 -3.70 4.93 -4.13
C GLU A 3 -3.02 5.03 -5.49
N LEU A 4 -2.38 3.96 -5.94
CA LEU A 4 -1.89 3.77 -7.30
C LEU A 4 -2.98 3.09 -8.14
N ARG A 5 -3.20 3.60 -9.35
CA ARG A 5 -4.26 3.16 -10.25
C ARG A 5 -3.66 2.72 -11.58
N PHE A 6 -3.84 1.46 -11.94
CA PHE A 6 -3.37 0.92 -13.21
C PHE A 6 -4.31 -0.20 -13.69
N HIS A 7 -4.05 -0.68 -14.90
CA HIS A 7 -4.73 -1.84 -15.47
C HIS A 7 -3.72 -2.95 -15.70
N LEU A 8 -4.10 -4.18 -15.39
CA LEU A 8 -3.39 -5.40 -15.78
C LEU A 8 -4.32 -6.19 -16.69
N ASP A 9 -3.93 -6.43 -17.94
CA ASP A 9 -4.77 -7.11 -18.95
C ASP A 9 -6.20 -6.57 -19.03
N GLY A 10 -6.33 -5.24 -19.01
CA GLY A 10 -7.62 -4.54 -19.03
C GLY A 10 -8.40 -4.58 -17.70
N VAL A 11 -7.90 -5.29 -16.68
CA VAL A 11 -8.52 -5.35 -15.35
C VAL A 11 -8.07 -4.16 -14.50
N PRO A 12 -8.98 -3.33 -13.98
CA PRO A 12 -8.61 -2.19 -13.15
C PRO A 12 -8.11 -2.67 -11.78
N MET A 13 -6.82 -2.42 -11.51
CA MET A 13 -6.14 -2.77 -10.27
C MET A 13 -5.84 -1.53 -9.44
N ARG A 14 -5.87 -1.68 -8.12
CA ARG A 14 -5.57 -0.62 -7.16
C ARG A 14 -4.57 -1.13 -6.15
N VAL A 15 -3.56 -0.31 -5.87
CA VAL A 15 -2.60 -0.56 -4.80
C VAL A 15 -2.67 0.62 -3.84
N THR A 16 -2.99 0.35 -2.58
CA THR A 16 -2.92 1.38 -1.53
C THR A 16 -1.52 1.43 -0.97
N TYR A 17 -1.04 2.64 -0.71
CA TYR A 17 0.30 2.83 -0.19
C TYR A 17 0.38 4.01 0.78
N TRP A 18 1.45 4.00 1.57
CA TRP A 18 1.83 5.09 2.45
C TRP A 18 3.26 5.53 2.14
N ILE A 19 3.51 6.83 2.20
CA ILE A 19 4.86 7.38 2.07
C ILE A 19 5.33 7.61 3.50
N ALA A 20 6.29 6.80 3.93
CA ALA A 20 6.94 6.93 5.22
C ALA A 20 8.07 7.98 5.14
N GLY A 21 8.78 8.18 6.25
CA GLY A 21 10.04 8.91 6.23
C GLY A 21 11.06 8.30 5.26
N ASP A 22 12.13 9.04 5.00
CA ASP A 22 13.32 8.55 4.27
C ASP A 22 13.03 8.06 2.84
N ARG A 23 12.06 8.72 2.17
CA ARG A 23 11.66 8.40 0.77
C ARG A 23 11.14 6.97 0.60
N ARG A 24 10.68 6.33 1.68
CA ARG A 24 10.14 4.96 1.65
C ARG A 24 8.67 4.95 1.24
N VAL A 25 8.34 4.06 0.31
CA VAL A 25 6.96 3.79 -0.11
C VAL A 25 6.56 2.40 0.35
N ILE A 26 5.54 2.33 1.20
CA ILE A 26 5.06 1.08 1.79
C ILE A 26 3.75 0.71 1.12
N LEU A 27 3.76 -0.42 0.40
CA LEU A 27 2.57 -0.99 -0.22
C LEU A 27 1.75 -1.71 0.85
N LEU A 28 0.47 -1.38 0.97
CA LEU A 28 -0.40 -1.87 2.04
C LEU A 28 -1.29 -3.00 1.53
N THR A 29 -2.07 -2.73 0.48
CA THR A 29 -2.99 -3.72 -0.09
C THR A 29 -3.11 -3.57 -1.60
N VAL A 30 -3.37 -4.68 -2.28
CA VAL A 30 -3.74 -4.74 -3.70
C VAL A 30 -5.13 -5.33 -3.85
N PHE A 31 -5.96 -4.74 -4.72
CA PHE A 31 -7.28 -5.27 -5.06
C PHE A 31 -7.71 -4.90 -6.48
N ARG A 32 -8.60 -5.72 -7.05
CA ARG A 32 -9.33 -5.40 -8.27
C ARG A 32 -10.47 -4.43 -7.94
N LYS A 33 -10.62 -3.35 -8.71
CA LYS A 33 -11.79 -2.47 -8.60
C LYS A 33 -13.00 -3.18 -9.22
N THR A 34 -13.99 -3.48 -8.40
CA THR A 34 -15.24 -4.16 -8.81
C THR A 34 -16.46 -3.24 -8.69
N ARG A 35 -16.38 -2.19 -7.86
CA ARG A 35 -17.49 -1.28 -7.55
C ARG A 35 -17.03 0.17 -7.54
N TRP A 36 -17.97 1.10 -7.61
CA TRP A 36 -17.69 2.52 -7.45
C TRP A 36 -17.05 2.84 -6.09
N ARG A 37 -17.56 2.25 -5.01
CA ARG A 37 -17.13 2.47 -3.63
C ARG A 37 -16.74 1.15 -2.96
N GLU A 38 -15.47 1.02 -2.59
CA GLU A 38 -14.87 -0.20 -2.05
C GLU A 38 -14.57 -0.06 -0.54
N SER A 39 -15.60 0.22 0.28
CA SER A 39 -15.40 0.52 1.71
C SER A 39 -14.70 -0.60 2.48
N ARG A 40 -14.88 -1.86 2.08
CA ARG A 40 -14.18 -3.01 2.68
C ARG A 40 -12.68 -2.97 2.41
N GLU A 41 -12.27 -2.59 1.21
CA GLU A 41 -10.87 -2.46 0.82
C GLU A 41 -10.21 -1.27 1.52
N VAL A 42 -10.93 -0.16 1.69
CA VAL A 42 -10.46 0.97 2.48
C VAL A 42 -10.19 0.55 3.94
N ALA A 43 -11.14 -0.15 4.56
CA ALA A 43 -10.95 -0.65 5.92
C ALA A 43 -9.80 -1.67 6.02
N ARG A 44 -9.63 -2.53 4.99
CA ARG A 44 -8.51 -3.48 4.91
C ARG A 44 -7.16 -2.75 4.84
N ALA A 45 -7.06 -1.71 4.03
CA ALA A 45 -5.85 -0.89 3.92
C ALA A 45 -5.52 -0.11 5.20
N GLN A 46 -6.54 0.40 5.91
CA GLN A 46 -6.35 1.04 7.21
C GLN A 46 -5.84 0.05 8.27
N ARG A 47 -6.38 -1.17 8.31
CA ARG A 47 -5.87 -2.21 9.21
C ARG A 47 -4.43 -2.62 8.87
N ALA A 48 -4.12 -2.76 7.58
CA ALA A 48 -2.76 -3.03 7.13
C ALA A 48 -1.81 -1.93 7.62
N LEU A 49 -2.15 -0.65 7.43
CA LEU A 49 -1.34 0.47 7.91
C LEU A 49 -1.16 0.47 9.45
N ALA A 50 -2.22 0.17 10.20
CA ALA A 50 -2.14 0.11 11.66
C ALA A 50 -1.20 -1.01 12.15
N ALA A 51 -1.29 -2.21 11.54
CA ALA A 51 -0.38 -3.33 11.83
C ALA A 51 1.06 -2.98 11.47
N CYS A 52 1.25 -2.40 10.27
CA CYS A 52 2.53 -1.89 9.82
C CYS A 52 3.13 -0.96 10.91
N ILE A 53 2.42 0.11 11.30
CA ILE A 53 2.95 1.09 12.28
C ILE A 53 3.30 0.42 13.62
N ALA A 54 2.49 -0.55 14.07
CA ALA A 54 2.74 -1.29 15.31
C ALA A 54 4.02 -2.15 15.24
N GLU A 55 4.40 -2.60 14.05
CA GLU A 55 5.61 -3.38 13.77
C GLU A 55 6.85 -2.50 13.48
N ALA A 56 6.72 -1.17 13.60
CA ALA A 56 7.80 -0.18 13.40
C ALA A 56 8.53 -0.21 12.04
N HIS A 57 8.04 -0.99 11.06
CA HIS A 57 8.58 -1.08 9.70
C HIS A 57 10.12 -1.20 9.66
N THR A 58 10.68 -2.12 10.41
CA THR A 58 12.11 -2.43 10.34
C THR A 58 12.40 -3.11 9.01
N LEU A 59 12.68 -2.31 7.98
CA LEU A 59 13.63 -2.72 6.96
C LEU A 59 14.98 -2.38 7.59
N ASP A 60 15.77 -3.39 7.93
CA ASP A 60 17.18 -3.14 8.19
C ASP A 60 17.70 -2.42 6.95
N ASP A 61 18.12 -1.16 7.12
CA ASP A 61 18.70 -0.35 6.06
C ASP A 61 20.05 -1.00 5.70
N GLU A 62 20.04 -2.11 4.96
CA GLU A 62 21.18 -2.53 4.17
C GLU A 62 21.32 -1.49 3.07
N GLU A 63 22.00 -0.39 3.42
CA GLU A 63 22.69 0.48 2.48
C GLU A 63 23.51 -0.44 1.56
N VAL A 64 22.95 -0.75 0.40
CA VAL A 64 23.74 -1.21 -0.74
C VAL A 64 24.60 -0.01 -1.11
N ALA A 65 25.78 0.03 -0.51
CA ALA A 65 26.86 0.97 -0.80
C ALA A 65 26.95 1.15 -2.32
N ARG A 66 26.86 2.40 -2.76
CA ARG A 66 27.06 2.78 -4.15
C ARG A 66 27.99 3.97 -4.24
#